data_AF-A0A1F9VLS8-F1
#
_entry.id   AF-A0A1F9VLS8-F1
#
_cell.length_a   1.000
_cell.length_b   1.000
_cell.length_c   1.000
_cell.angle_alpha   90.00
_cell.angle_beta   90.00
_cell.angle_gamma   90.00
#
_symmetry.space_group_name_H-M   'P 1'
#
loop_
_entity.id
_entity.type
_entity.pdbx_description
1 polymer ?
#
loop_
_entity_poly.entity_id
_entity_poly.type
_entity_poly.pdbx_seq_one_letter_code
_entity_poly.pdbx_strand_id
1 'polypeptide(L)'
;MKKIVKHKIKPRHKIDPSQKREIKYIPFHYINDGNIRQLIYLIRKEPPKSIALVVSYLKPQYVQQILSSLPPDLQANVAVEMSNARVVTHDQLVKYDIALKKKVDFVIGGLDHLLDVLEKVDRPTFENILQSLKNDNPGLYEKVRKYIITFDDIPSFPNTAIQAIIRELKTESLAKALRGAASEVLDKFLINMSSSASAMLKEEMDFGRPATQEEIEDERKKIVDQIKEMEKAGKVFLREKPQNTMIESNDDISESAAVKARGSVDEYFQAGVSCYESQKYDEAVQYLEYCSSVDTANALVYQYLGGAYYALGREEDAIAAYEHALKLDPKNKEIRNWLAQYKKQL
;
A
#
# COMPACT_ATOMS: atom_id res chain seq x y z
N MET A 1 21.79 15.08 27.96
CA MET A 1 21.60 16.49 27.55
C MET A 1 21.01 16.52 26.14
N LYS A 2 19.69 16.68 26.01
CA LYS A 2 19.02 16.80 24.70
C LYS A 2 19.44 18.14 24.06
N LYS A 3 20.12 18.10 22.92
CA LYS A 3 20.45 19.30 22.12
C LYS A 3 19.13 19.93 21.69
N ILE A 4 18.77 21.07 22.28
CA ILE A 4 17.67 21.91 21.81
C ILE A 4 18.11 22.48 20.46
N VAL A 5 17.56 21.95 19.38
CA VAL A 5 17.80 22.42 18.01
C VAL A 5 17.28 23.86 17.93
N LYS A 6 18.17 24.81 17.63
CA LYS A 6 17.79 26.21 17.41
C LYS A 6 17.12 26.33 16.03
N HIS A 7 15.80 26.50 16.03
CA HIS A 7 15.00 26.61 14.81
C HIS A 7 14.90 28.06 14.32
N LYS A 8 15.51 28.37 13.17
CA LYS A 8 15.44 29.71 12.55
C LYS A 8 14.13 29.88 11.78
N ILE A 9 13.44 31.01 12.00
CA ILE A 9 12.22 31.39 11.27
C ILE A 9 12.58 31.63 9.79
N LYS A 10 12.03 30.82 8.88
CA LYS A 10 12.32 30.88 7.44
C LYS A 10 11.46 31.95 6.74
N PRO A 11 11.98 32.62 5.68
CA PRO A 11 11.23 33.62 4.92
C PRO A 11 10.12 33.00 4.05
N ARG A 12 9.10 33.81 3.74
CA ARG A 12 7.87 33.45 3.01
C ARG A 12 8.17 32.84 1.63
N HIS A 13 7.68 31.63 1.37
CA HIS A 13 7.50 31.14 0.00
C HIS A 13 6.21 31.75 -0.56
N LYS A 14 6.25 32.30 -1.79
CA LYS A 14 5.11 32.99 -2.41
C LYS A 14 3.95 32.01 -2.63
N ILE A 15 2.96 32.05 -1.75
CA ILE A 15 1.65 31.41 -1.92
C ILE A 15 0.61 32.53 -1.99
N ASP A 16 -0.29 32.43 -2.96
CA ASP A 16 -1.31 33.41 -3.32
C ASP A 16 -2.21 33.78 -2.11
N PRO A 17 -2.21 35.05 -1.65
CA PRO A 17 -3.00 35.50 -0.49
C PRO A 17 -4.53 35.45 -0.70
N SER A 18 -5.00 35.19 -1.92
CA SER A 18 -6.43 35.10 -2.26
C SER A 18 -7.14 33.87 -1.69
N GLN A 19 -6.39 32.92 -1.12
CA GLN A 19 -6.90 31.65 -0.62
C GLN A 19 -6.80 31.57 0.90
N LYS A 20 -7.63 32.33 1.63
CA LYS A 20 -8.03 31.93 3.00
C LYS A 20 -8.86 30.64 2.88
N ARG A 21 -8.19 29.50 2.66
CA ARG A 21 -8.80 28.18 2.76
C ARG A 21 -8.87 27.84 4.24
N GLU A 22 -10.07 27.82 4.81
CA GLU A 22 -10.31 27.06 6.04
C GLU A 22 -9.80 25.63 5.80
N ILE A 23 -8.70 25.25 6.45
CA ILE A 23 -8.15 23.89 6.32
C ILE A 23 -9.09 22.98 7.12
N LYS A 24 -10.09 22.45 6.41
CA LYS A 24 -11.04 21.48 6.96
C LYS A 24 -10.27 20.18 7.24
N TYR A 25 -10.28 19.72 8.49
CA TYR A 25 -9.81 18.37 8.83
C TYR A 25 -10.52 17.33 7.94
N ILE A 26 -9.74 16.55 7.18
CA ILE A 26 -10.24 15.47 6.32
C ILE A 26 -9.77 14.14 6.93
N PRO A 27 -10.66 13.38 7.60
CA PRO A 27 -10.33 12.07 8.13
C PRO A 27 -9.79 11.11 7.06
N PHE A 28 -8.91 10.19 7.45
CA PHE A 28 -8.39 9.09 6.64
C PHE A 28 -7.66 9.51 5.36
N HIS A 29 -7.21 10.77 5.26
CA HIS A 29 -6.52 11.29 4.07
C HIS A 29 -5.19 10.56 3.76
N TYR A 30 -4.58 9.90 4.76
CA TYR A 30 -3.36 9.11 4.58
C TYR A 30 -3.58 7.82 3.77
N ILE A 31 -4.82 7.42 3.52
CA ILE A 31 -5.15 6.24 2.71
C ILE A 31 -4.88 6.54 1.23
N ASN A 32 -4.08 5.67 0.60
CA ASN A 32 -3.60 5.80 -0.76
C ASN A 32 -3.37 4.42 -1.40
N ASP A 33 -2.98 4.38 -2.67
CA ASP A 33 -2.77 3.14 -3.42
C ASP A 33 -1.70 2.23 -2.81
N GLY A 34 -0.76 2.78 -2.04
CA GLY A 34 0.32 2.07 -1.38
C GLY A 34 -0.07 1.38 -0.07
N ASN A 35 -1.14 1.85 0.61
CA ASN A 35 -1.57 1.32 1.91
C ASN A 35 -3.04 0.84 1.98
N ILE A 36 -3.79 0.94 0.87
CA ILE A 36 -5.19 0.53 0.81
C ILE A 36 -5.39 -0.96 1.14
N ARG A 37 -4.42 -1.81 0.79
CA ARG A 37 -4.48 -3.26 1.09
C ARG A 37 -4.38 -3.51 2.60
N GLN A 38 -3.50 -2.82 3.30
CA GLN A 38 -3.34 -2.88 4.75
C GLN A 38 -4.63 -2.42 5.44
N LEU A 39 -5.27 -1.36 4.93
CA LEU A 39 -6.58 -0.95 5.42
C LEU A 39 -7.63 -2.05 5.24
N ILE A 40 -7.71 -2.66 4.05
CA ILE A 40 -8.66 -3.75 3.79
C ILE A 40 -8.47 -4.91 4.77
N TYR A 41 -7.22 -5.29 5.05
CA TYR A 41 -6.91 -6.32 6.05
C TYR A 41 -7.51 -6.00 7.43
N LEU A 42 -7.31 -4.78 7.89
CA LEU A 42 -7.76 -4.34 9.22
C LEU A 42 -9.29 -4.21 9.28
N ILE A 43 -9.90 -3.58 8.27
CA ILE A 43 -11.32 -3.25 8.26
C ILE A 43 -12.21 -4.49 8.18
N ARG A 44 -11.74 -5.61 7.63
CA ARG A 44 -12.51 -6.86 7.57
C ARG A 44 -12.93 -7.40 8.94
N LYS A 45 -12.20 -7.06 10.00
CA LYS A 45 -12.50 -7.45 11.39
C LYS A 45 -13.31 -6.40 12.15
N GLU A 46 -13.51 -5.22 11.57
CA GLU A 46 -14.24 -4.12 12.18
C GLU A 46 -15.76 -4.29 11.96
N PRO A 47 -16.61 -3.80 12.89
CA PRO A 47 -18.05 -3.89 12.74
C PRO A 47 -18.53 -3.05 11.53
N PRO A 48 -19.66 -3.40 10.88
CA PRO A 48 -20.16 -2.70 9.69
C PRO A 48 -20.25 -1.18 9.85
N LYS A 49 -20.63 -0.74 11.06
CA LYS A 49 -20.68 0.67 11.45
C LYS A 49 -19.34 1.40 11.34
N SER A 50 -18.25 0.77 11.78
CA SER A 50 -16.90 1.33 11.70
C SER A 50 -16.43 1.39 10.25
N ILE A 51 -16.70 0.35 9.47
CA ILE A 51 -16.36 0.31 8.05
C ILE A 51 -17.10 1.43 7.31
N ALA A 52 -18.41 1.58 7.55
CA ALA A 52 -19.23 2.65 6.97
C ALA A 52 -18.67 4.04 7.29
N LEU A 53 -18.24 4.26 8.54
CA LEU A 53 -17.60 5.51 8.95
C LEU A 53 -16.37 5.82 8.10
N VAL A 54 -15.47 4.86 7.92
CA VAL A 54 -14.23 5.06 7.14
C VAL A 54 -14.55 5.34 5.68
N VAL A 55 -15.35 4.48 5.04
CA VAL A 55 -15.65 4.61 3.60
C VAL A 55 -16.41 5.89 3.26
N SER A 56 -17.17 6.49 4.19
CA SER A 56 -17.84 7.78 4.00
C SER A 56 -16.88 8.97 3.75
N TYR A 57 -15.60 8.84 4.12
CA TYR A 57 -14.60 9.91 3.94
C TYR A 57 -13.53 9.56 2.90
N LEU A 58 -13.56 8.35 2.32
CA LEU A 58 -12.59 7.93 1.32
C LEU A 58 -13.01 8.30 -0.10
N LYS A 59 -12.02 8.34 -1.01
CA LYS A 59 -12.27 8.51 -2.45
C LYS A 59 -13.09 7.33 -3.00
N PRO A 60 -14.01 7.54 -3.96
CA PRO A 60 -14.86 6.48 -4.51
C PRO A 60 -14.10 5.22 -4.99
N GLN A 61 -12.90 5.40 -5.55
CA GLN A 61 -12.04 4.29 -5.98
C GLN A 61 -11.63 3.35 -4.83
N TYR A 62 -11.35 3.91 -3.65
CA TYR A 62 -10.99 3.13 -2.46
C TYR A 62 -12.21 2.48 -1.83
N VAL A 63 -13.35 3.17 -1.83
CA VAL A 63 -14.63 2.62 -1.39
C VAL A 63 -15.00 1.39 -2.22
N GLN A 64 -14.87 1.48 -3.55
CA GLN A 64 -15.13 0.35 -4.44
C GLN A 64 -14.22 -0.85 -4.12
N GLN A 65 -12.90 -0.63 -3.98
CA GLN A 65 -11.97 -1.72 -3.64
C GLN A 65 -12.28 -2.35 -2.28
N ILE A 66 -12.57 -1.55 -1.26
CA ILE A 66 -12.92 -2.05 0.07
C ILE A 66 -14.20 -2.88 -0.03
N LEU A 67 -15.30 -2.34 -0.56
CA LEU A 67 -16.57 -3.05 -0.65
C LEU A 67 -16.45 -4.35 -1.45
N SER A 68 -15.79 -4.34 -2.61
CA SER A 68 -15.58 -5.55 -3.42
C SER A 68 -14.73 -6.62 -2.73
N SER A 69 -13.96 -6.25 -1.71
CA SER A 69 -13.14 -7.20 -0.93
C SER A 69 -13.85 -7.79 0.30
N LEU A 70 -15.01 -7.23 0.69
CA LEU A 70 -15.78 -7.71 1.84
C LEU A 70 -16.67 -8.90 1.45
N PRO A 71 -16.98 -9.82 2.38
CA PRO A 71 -18.02 -10.83 2.20
C PRO A 71 -19.39 -10.22 1.87
N PRO A 72 -20.25 -10.90 1.07
CA PRO A 72 -21.55 -10.36 0.66
C PRO A 72 -22.43 -9.84 1.81
N ASP A 73 -22.45 -10.55 2.95
CA ASP A 73 -23.23 -10.15 4.12
C ASP A 73 -22.71 -8.83 4.73
N LEU A 74 -21.38 -8.68 4.81
CA LEU A 74 -20.76 -7.44 5.28
C LEU A 74 -20.98 -6.30 4.29
N GLN A 75 -20.93 -6.56 2.98
CA GLN A 75 -21.23 -5.55 1.96
C GLN A 75 -22.63 -4.96 2.15
N ALA A 76 -23.64 -5.84 2.29
CA ALA A 76 -25.04 -5.42 2.50
C ALA A 76 -25.19 -4.62 3.80
N ASN A 77 -24.61 -5.11 4.90
CA ASN A 77 -24.68 -4.42 6.18
C ASN A 77 -23.98 -3.06 6.16
N VAL A 78 -22.82 -2.94 5.52
CA VAL A 78 -22.12 -1.65 5.37
C VAL A 78 -22.94 -0.69 4.51
N ALA A 79 -23.58 -1.16 3.43
CA ALA A 79 -24.44 -0.32 2.60
C ALA A 79 -25.64 0.25 3.38
N VAL A 80 -26.28 -0.57 4.23
CA VAL A 80 -27.35 -0.11 5.15
C VAL A 80 -26.81 0.91 6.15
N GLU A 81 -25.62 0.69 6.69
CA GLU A 81 -25.00 1.63 7.63
C GLU A 81 -24.64 2.97 6.96
N MET A 82 -24.23 2.95 5.69
CA MET A 82 -23.94 4.14 4.87
C MET A 82 -25.20 4.93 4.49
N SER A 83 -26.36 4.28 4.34
CA SER A 83 -27.62 4.98 4.02
C SER A 83 -28.17 5.79 5.19
N ASN A 84 -27.74 5.48 6.41
CA ASN A 84 -28.26 6.11 7.64
C ASN A 84 -27.44 7.37 8.00
N ALA A 85 -28.09 8.53 8.06
CA ALA A 85 -27.46 9.77 8.50
C ALA A 85 -27.12 9.71 10.01
N ARG A 86 -25.86 10.00 10.36
CA ARG A 86 -25.36 9.94 11.74
C ARG A 86 -24.52 11.15 12.09
N VAL A 87 -24.63 11.56 13.34
CA VAL A 87 -23.76 12.60 13.92
C VAL A 87 -22.64 11.90 14.68
N VAL A 88 -21.41 12.04 14.20
CA VAL A 88 -20.20 11.64 14.94
C VAL A 88 -19.50 12.91 15.39
N THR A 89 -19.13 12.98 16.66
CA THR A 89 -18.42 14.15 17.17
C THR A 89 -17.02 14.22 16.57
N HIS A 90 -16.50 15.44 16.40
CA HIS A 90 -15.16 15.65 15.86
C HIS A 90 -14.09 14.91 16.67
N ASP A 91 -14.16 14.94 18.00
CA ASP A 91 -13.23 14.25 18.90
C ASP A 91 -13.25 12.72 18.71
N GLN A 92 -14.43 12.11 18.59
CA GLN A 92 -14.54 10.67 18.33
C GLN A 92 -13.96 10.29 16.96
N LEU A 93 -14.23 11.09 15.94
CA LEU A 93 -13.73 10.88 14.59
C LEU A 93 -12.21 10.99 14.51
N VAL A 94 -11.63 11.99 15.18
CA VAL A 94 -10.17 12.18 15.26
C VAL A 94 -9.50 11.02 16.01
N LYS A 95 -10.06 10.59 17.14
CA LYS A 95 -9.52 9.44 17.89
C LYS A 95 -9.52 8.17 17.05
N TYR A 96 -10.61 7.92 16.33
CA TYR A 96 -10.72 6.75 15.47
C TYR A 96 -9.74 6.82 14.29
N ASP A 97 -9.65 7.97 13.61
CA ASP A 97 -8.73 8.19 12.49
C ASP A 97 -7.26 7.92 12.88
N ILE A 98 -6.86 8.42 14.05
CA ILE A 98 -5.51 8.22 14.60
C ILE A 98 -5.26 6.75 14.93
N ALA A 99 -6.20 6.10 15.62
CA ALA A 99 -6.05 4.70 15.99
C ALA A 99 -5.92 3.81 14.75
N LEU A 100 -6.72 4.10 13.71
CA LEU A 100 -6.65 3.39 12.44
C LEU A 100 -5.34 3.65 11.71
N LYS A 101 -4.84 4.90 11.69
CA LYS A 101 -3.56 5.25 11.05
C LYS A 101 -2.42 4.42 11.61
N LYS A 102 -2.31 4.35 12.95
CA LYS A 102 -1.30 3.52 13.59
C LYS A 102 -1.41 2.07 13.17
N LYS A 103 -2.62 1.49 13.18
CA LYS A 103 -2.80 0.11 12.73
C LYS A 103 -2.34 -0.06 11.28
N VAL A 104 -2.72 0.84 10.37
CA VAL A 104 -2.37 0.78 8.93
C VAL A 104 -0.87 0.89 8.70
N ASP A 105 -0.19 1.83 9.36
CA ASP A 105 1.25 2.07 9.20
C ASP A 105 2.11 0.86 9.65
N PHE A 106 1.59 0.02 10.56
CA PHE A 106 2.31 -1.12 11.14
C PHE A 106 1.82 -2.49 10.67
N VAL A 107 0.95 -2.58 9.65
CA VAL A 107 0.67 -3.86 9.00
C VAL A 107 1.86 -4.26 8.13
N ILE A 108 2.60 -5.28 8.55
CA ILE A 108 3.78 -5.80 7.85
C ILE A 108 3.48 -7.22 7.35
N GLY A 109 3.96 -7.54 6.14
CA GLY A 109 3.90 -8.89 5.58
C GLY A 109 2.58 -9.20 4.86
N GLY A 110 2.25 -10.49 4.80
CA GLY A 110 1.09 -11.02 4.07
C GLY A 110 1.46 -11.76 2.79
N LEU A 111 0.49 -12.54 2.27
CA LEU A 111 0.69 -13.38 1.09
C LEU A 111 1.15 -12.57 -0.13
N ASP A 112 0.52 -11.42 -0.39
CA ASP A 112 0.88 -10.60 -1.55
C ASP A 112 2.31 -10.08 -1.46
N HIS A 113 2.76 -9.67 -0.26
CA HIS A 113 4.14 -9.22 -0.07
C HIS A 113 5.13 -10.38 -0.28
N LEU A 114 4.79 -11.57 0.20
CA LEU A 114 5.57 -12.77 -0.06
C LEU A 114 5.62 -13.06 -1.57
N LEU A 115 4.51 -12.95 -2.29
CA LEU A 115 4.47 -13.16 -3.74
C LEU A 115 5.32 -12.13 -4.49
N ASP A 116 5.26 -10.86 -4.11
CA ASP A 116 6.10 -9.79 -4.70
C ASP A 116 7.59 -10.04 -4.48
N VAL A 117 7.97 -10.60 -3.33
CA VAL A 117 9.36 -11.00 -3.03
C VAL A 117 9.72 -12.24 -3.85
N LEU A 118 8.87 -13.26 -3.86
CA LEU A 118 9.08 -14.50 -4.61
C LEU A 118 9.20 -14.26 -6.13
N GLU A 119 8.55 -13.22 -6.67
CA GLU A 119 8.70 -12.82 -8.07
C GLU A 119 10.11 -12.29 -8.40
N LYS A 120 10.84 -11.75 -7.40
CA LYS A 120 12.12 -11.04 -7.61
C LYS A 120 13.35 -11.84 -7.19
N VAL A 121 13.20 -12.89 -6.38
CA VAL A 121 14.32 -13.71 -5.93
C VAL A 121 14.84 -14.63 -7.04
N ASP A 122 16.08 -15.09 -6.91
CA ASP A 122 16.66 -16.09 -7.79
C ASP A 122 15.99 -17.47 -7.65
N ARG A 123 16.10 -18.30 -8.69
CA ARG A 123 15.45 -19.62 -8.77
C ARG A 123 15.85 -20.55 -7.61
N PRO A 124 17.14 -20.71 -7.25
CA PRO A 124 17.52 -21.50 -6.07
C PRO A 124 16.84 -21.04 -4.77
N THR A 125 16.82 -19.73 -4.50
CA THR A 125 16.15 -19.18 -3.32
C THR A 125 14.64 -19.45 -3.35
N PHE A 126 14.00 -19.26 -4.51
CA PHE A 126 12.57 -19.53 -4.70
C PHE A 126 12.20 -20.99 -4.41
N GLU A 127 12.94 -21.94 -4.98
CA GLU A 127 12.70 -23.38 -4.80
C GLU A 127 12.88 -23.79 -3.33
N ASN A 128 13.94 -23.30 -2.69
CA ASN A 128 14.19 -23.57 -1.27
C ASN A 128 13.04 -23.06 -0.40
N ILE A 129 12.56 -21.84 -0.63
CA ILE A 129 11.43 -21.27 0.12
C ILE A 129 10.16 -22.11 -0.11
N LEU A 130 9.85 -22.48 -1.35
CA LEU A 130 8.67 -23.30 -1.63
C LEU A 130 8.74 -24.69 -1.03
N GLN A 131 9.91 -25.32 -1.04
CA GLN A 131 10.09 -26.63 -0.43
C GLN A 131 9.93 -26.57 1.09
N SER A 132 10.51 -25.55 1.74
CA SER A 132 10.27 -25.29 3.17
C SER A 132 8.79 -25.03 3.46
N LEU A 133 8.11 -24.21 2.66
CA LEU A 133 6.68 -23.97 2.82
C LEU A 133 5.87 -25.27 2.67
N LYS A 134 6.20 -26.12 1.69
CA LYS A 134 5.51 -27.39 1.47
C LYS A 134 5.63 -28.34 2.67
N ASN A 135 6.78 -28.35 3.33
CA ASN A 135 7.07 -29.22 4.46
C ASN A 135 6.52 -28.66 5.78
N ASP A 136 6.79 -27.39 6.06
CA ASP A 136 6.55 -26.78 7.36
C ASP A 136 5.16 -26.13 7.46
N ASN A 137 4.61 -25.66 6.34
CA ASN A 137 3.29 -25.02 6.29
C ASN A 137 2.51 -25.36 5.00
N PRO A 138 2.02 -26.60 4.84
CA PRO A 138 1.35 -27.05 3.62
C PRO A 138 0.16 -26.17 3.21
N GLY A 139 -0.58 -25.62 4.19
CA GLY A 139 -1.71 -24.74 3.93
C GLY A 139 -1.30 -23.39 3.31
N LEU A 140 -0.17 -22.81 3.75
CA LEU A 140 0.41 -21.61 3.14
C LEU A 140 1.00 -21.93 1.76
N TYR A 141 1.67 -23.07 1.61
CA TYR A 141 2.18 -23.54 0.33
C TYR A 141 1.07 -23.63 -0.73
N GLU A 142 -0.06 -24.27 -0.43
CA GLU A 142 -1.19 -24.37 -1.36
C GLU A 142 -1.72 -23.00 -1.79
N LYS A 143 -1.73 -22.04 -0.87
CA LYS A 143 -2.15 -20.67 -1.18
C LYS A 143 -1.14 -19.94 -2.05
N VAL A 144 0.16 -20.04 -1.76
CA VAL A 144 1.23 -19.44 -2.59
C VAL A 144 1.27 -20.08 -3.97
N ARG A 145 1.15 -21.40 -4.05
CA ARG A 145 1.20 -22.18 -5.30
C ARG A 145 0.11 -21.79 -6.29
N LYS A 146 -1.07 -21.39 -5.80
CA LYS A 146 -2.18 -20.86 -6.62
C LYS A 146 -1.85 -19.56 -7.37
N TYR A 147 -0.78 -18.86 -7.02
CA TYR A 147 -0.33 -17.63 -7.68
C TYR A 147 0.94 -17.84 -8.51
N ILE A 148 1.57 -19.00 -8.41
CA ILE A 148 2.73 -19.34 -9.25
C ILE A 148 2.21 -19.96 -10.54
N ILE A 149 2.78 -19.55 -11.67
CA ILE A 149 2.55 -20.17 -12.98
C ILE A 149 3.77 -21.02 -13.26
N THR A 150 3.57 -22.32 -13.46
CA THR A 150 4.59 -23.24 -13.93
C THR A 150 4.22 -23.79 -15.31
N PHE A 151 5.19 -24.43 -15.97
CA PHE A 151 4.94 -25.10 -17.25
C PHE A 151 3.93 -26.25 -17.11
N ASP A 152 3.94 -26.92 -15.96
CA ASP A 152 3.01 -28.03 -15.68
C ASP A 152 1.56 -27.57 -15.43
N ASP A 153 1.33 -26.27 -15.23
CA ASP A 153 -0.02 -25.73 -15.04
C ASP A 153 -0.80 -25.58 -16.35
N ILE A 154 -0.13 -25.68 -17.51
CA ILE A 154 -0.69 -25.48 -18.85
C ILE A 154 -2.00 -26.26 -19.12
N PRO A 155 -2.15 -27.54 -18.72
CA PRO A 155 -3.37 -28.29 -18.97
C PRO A 155 -4.62 -27.64 -18.37
N SER A 156 -4.46 -26.93 -17.24
CA SER A 156 -5.55 -26.24 -16.53
C SER A 156 -6.02 -24.96 -17.21
N PHE A 157 -5.23 -24.38 -18.11
CA PHE A 157 -5.56 -23.08 -18.71
C PHE A 157 -6.73 -23.17 -19.70
N PRO A 158 -7.52 -22.10 -19.86
CA PRO A 158 -8.59 -22.06 -20.85
C PRO A 158 -8.05 -22.26 -22.28
N ASN A 159 -8.80 -22.96 -23.13
CA ASN A 159 -8.42 -23.20 -24.53
C ASN A 159 -8.19 -21.90 -25.30
N THR A 160 -8.99 -20.86 -25.04
CA THR A 160 -8.82 -19.53 -25.62
C THR A 160 -7.47 -18.90 -25.27
N ALA A 161 -6.98 -19.10 -24.03
CA ALA A 161 -5.67 -18.63 -23.61
C ALA A 161 -4.56 -19.41 -24.32
N ILE A 162 -4.66 -20.74 -24.42
CA ILE A 162 -3.69 -21.57 -25.13
C ILE A 162 -3.57 -21.17 -26.60
N GLN A 163 -4.70 -20.90 -27.28
CA GLN A 163 -4.70 -20.43 -28.66
C GLN A 163 -3.98 -19.07 -28.81
N ALA A 164 -4.15 -18.16 -27.85
CA ALA A 164 -3.43 -16.89 -27.86
C ALA A 164 -1.93 -17.07 -27.60
N ILE A 165 -1.56 -17.97 -26.68
CA ILE A 165 -0.17 -18.32 -26.38
C ILE A 165 0.52 -18.89 -27.63
N ILE A 166 -0.11 -19.87 -28.29
CA ILE A 166 0.42 -20.51 -29.52
C ILE A 166 0.78 -19.47 -30.59
N ARG A 167 -0.01 -18.41 -30.75
CA ARG A 167 0.22 -17.37 -31.78
C ARG A 167 1.48 -16.54 -31.54
N GLU A 168 1.94 -16.45 -30.29
CA GLU A 168 3.11 -15.66 -29.91
C GLU A 168 4.38 -16.54 -29.76
N LEU A 169 4.22 -17.88 -29.82
CA LEU A 169 5.31 -18.84 -29.72
C LEU A 169 5.82 -19.30 -31.08
N LYS A 170 7.15 -19.50 -31.18
CA LYS A 170 7.77 -20.14 -32.34
C LYS A 170 7.66 -21.66 -32.21
N THR A 171 7.35 -22.36 -33.31
CA THR A 171 7.22 -23.83 -33.33
C THR A 171 8.46 -24.54 -32.80
N GLU A 172 9.66 -24.07 -33.15
CA GLU A 172 10.94 -24.63 -32.66
C GLU A 172 11.09 -24.51 -31.14
N SER A 173 10.74 -23.36 -30.58
CA SER A 173 10.78 -23.07 -29.14
C SER A 173 9.79 -23.97 -28.39
N LEU A 174 8.55 -24.05 -28.90
CA LEU A 174 7.52 -24.90 -28.34
C LEU A 174 7.89 -26.40 -28.41
N ALA A 175 8.42 -26.86 -29.55
CA ALA A 175 8.88 -28.24 -29.73
C ALA A 175 9.96 -28.60 -28.71
N LYS A 176 10.95 -27.72 -28.54
CA LYS A 176 12.04 -27.90 -27.57
C LYS A 176 11.51 -27.99 -26.14
N ALA A 177 10.61 -27.10 -25.73
CA ALA A 177 10.04 -27.07 -24.39
C ALA A 177 9.14 -28.29 -24.08
N LEU A 178 8.45 -28.82 -25.10
CA LEU A 178 7.54 -29.97 -24.96
C LEU A 178 8.26 -31.32 -24.90
N ARG A 179 9.55 -31.40 -25.21
CA ARG A 179 10.31 -32.64 -25.05
C ARG A 179 10.33 -33.07 -23.58
N GLY A 180 9.92 -34.32 -23.33
CA GLY A 180 9.80 -34.85 -21.98
C GLY A 180 8.75 -34.16 -21.12
N ALA A 181 7.81 -33.41 -21.70
CA ALA A 181 6.66 -32.89 -20.98
C ALA A 181 5.62 -34.00 -20.74
N ALA A 182 4.77 -33.84 -19.74
CA ALA A 182 3.62 -34.72 -19.54
C ALA A 182 2.72 -34.72 -20.78
N SER A 183 2.12 -35.87 -21.11
CA SER A 183 1.25 -36.00 -22.29
C SER A 183 0.10 -34.99 -22.28
N GLU A 184 -0.44 -34.69 -21.10
CA GLU A 184 -1.51 -33.70 -20.91
C GLU A 184 -1.12 -32.30 -21.39
N VAL A 185 0.15 -31.89 -21.21
CA VAL A 185 0.66 -30.60 -21.67
C VAL A 185 0.74 -30.58 -23.19
N LEU A 186 1.30 -31.65 -23.78
CA LEU A 186 1.40 -31.80 -25.23
C LEU A 186 0.02 -31.80 -25.88
N ASP A 187 -0.89 -32.62 -25.37
CA ASP A 187 -2.27 -32.73 -25.87
C ASP A 187 -3.01 -31.40 -25.80
N LYS A 188 -2.78 -30.63 -24.73
CA LYS A 188 -3.37 -29.30 -24.57
C LYS A 188 -2.98 -28.35 -25.70
N PHE A 189 -1.71 -28.34 -26.11
CA PHE A 189 -1.28 -27.55 -27.26
C PHE A 189 -1.85 -28.09 -28.57
N LEU A 190 -1.74 -29.40 -28.81
CA LEU A 190 -2.16 -30.02 -30.08
C LEU A 190 -3.65 -29.81 -30.38
N ILE A 191 -4.53 -29.90 -29.36
CA ILE A 191 -5.98 -29.69 -29.51
C ILE A 191 -6.31 -28.24 -29.86
N ASN A 192 -5.44 -27.29 -29.48
CA ASN A 192 -5.64 -25.86 -29.71
C ASN A 192 -4.90 -25.33 -30.96
N MET A 193 -4.27 -26.21 -31.73
CA MET A 193 -3.56 -25.90 -32.97
C MET A 193 -4.36 -26.35 -34.21
N SER A 194 -4.01 -25.81 -35.38
CA SER A 194 -4.51 -26.34 -36.65
C SER A 194 -3.83 -27.69 -36.97
N SER A 195 -4.46 -28.51 -37.82
CA SER A 195 -3.90 -29.81 -38.23
C SER A 195 -2.49 -29.71 -38.82
N SER A 196 -2.25 -28.69 -39.64
CA SER A 196 -0.93 -28.40 -40.21
C SER A 196 0.09 -27.97 -39.16
N ALA A 197 -0.29 -27.06 -38.25
CA ALA A 197 0.63 -26.59 -37.21
C ALA A 197 0.99 -27.70 -36.20
N SER A 198 0.03 -28.56 -35.86
CA SER A 198 0.25 -29.76 -35.04
C SER A 198 1.17 -30.77 -35.72
N ALA A 199 1.05 -30.95 -37.04
CA ALA A 199 1.96 -31.83 -37.79
C ALA A 199 3.39 -31.28 -37.78
N MET A 200 3.57 -29.98 -38.03
CA MET A 200 4.88 -29.32 -37.97
C MET A 200 5.50 -29.40 -36.57
N LEU A 201 4.71 -29.22 -35.52
CA LEU A 201 5.19 -29.32 -34.14
C LEU A 201 5.71 -30.73 -33.84
N LYS A 202 4.97 -31.77 -34.24
CA LYS A 202 5.38 -33.17 -34.04
C LYS A 202 6.66 -33.49 -34.82
N GLU A 203 6.73 -33.07 -36.09
CA GLU A 203 7.92 -33.24 -36.92
C GLU A 203 9.15 -32.57 -36.27
N GLU A 204 9.03 -31.35 -35.78
CA GLU A 204 10.12 -30.65 -35.09
C GLU A 204 10.49 -31.31 -33.74
N MET A 205 9.53 -31.90 -33.04
CA MET A 205 9.81 -32.65 -31.82
C MET A 205 10.64 -33.91 -32.10
N ASP A 206 10.31 -34.64 -33.18
CA ASP A 206 10.94 -35.91 -33.58
C ASP A 206 12.30 -35.72 -34.27
N PHE A 207 12.41 -34.74 -35.16
CA PHE A 207 13.58 -34.53 -36.03
C PHE A 207 14.38 -33.26 -35.71
N GLY A 208 13.88 -32.39 -34.84
CA GLY A 208 14.58 -31.20 -34.43
C GLY A 208 15.90 -31.50 -33.73
N ARG A 209 16.76 -30.49 -33.60
CA ARG A 209 18.08 -30.65 -32.96
C ARG A 209 17.95 -31.18 -31.54
N PRO A 210 18.76 -32.17 -31.10
CA PRO A 210 18.80 -32.61 -29.71
C PRO A 210 19.00 -31.42 -28.77
N ALA A 211 18.33 -31.44 -27.63
CA ALA A 211 18.45 -30.43 -26.58
C ALA A 211 18.81 -31.10 -25.27
N THR A 212 19.72 -30.48 -24.53
CA THR A 212 20.05 -30.88 -23.16
C THR A 212 18.91 -30.55 -22.19
N GLN A 213 18.91 -31.16 -21.00
CA GLN A 213 17.88 -30.89 -20.00
C GLN A 213 17.86 -29.41 -19.57
N GLU A 214 19.04 -28.79 -19.42
CA GLU A 214 19.18 -27.37 -19.09
C GLU A 214 18.55 -26.49 -20.16
N GLU A 215 18.83 -26.78 -21.43
CA GLU A 215 18.26 -26.09 -22.56
C GLU A 215 16.74 -26.23 -22.70
N ILE A 216 16.17 -27.37 -22.28
CA ILE A 216 14.72 -27.59 -22.24
C ILE A 216 14.10 -26.75 -21.12
N GLU A 217 14.70 -26.76 -19.93
CA GLU A 217 14.23 -26.00 -18.77
C GLU A 217 14.30 -24.48 -19.01
N ASP A 218 15.34 -24.00 -19.69
CA ASP A 218 15.46 -22.61 -20.11
C ASP A 218 14.36 -22.22 -21.10
N GLU A 219 14.01 -23.10 -22.03
CA GLU A 219 12.95 -22.84 -23.01
C GLU A 219 11.57 -22.84 -22.35
N ARG A 220 11.30 -23.79 -21.45
CA ARG A 220 10.08 -23.81 -20.63
C ARG A 220 9.94 -22.53 -19.81
N LYS A 221 11.03 -22.05 -19.21
CA LYS A 221 11.06 -20.79 -18.47
C LYS A 221 10.68 -19.60 -19.36
N LYS A 222 11.28 -19.48 -20.54
CA LYS A 222 10.92 -18.40 -21.50
C LYS A 222 9.43 -18.42 -21.85
N ILE A 223 8.87 -19.61 -22.09
CA ILE A 223 7.43 -19.75 -22.38
C ILE A 223 6.59 -19.29 -21.18
N VAL A 224 6.93 -19.71 -19.96
CA VAL A 224 6.21 -19.30 -18.74
C VAL A 224 6.32 -17.78 -18.52
N ASP A 225 7.50 -17.19 -18.73
CA ASP A 225 7.69 -15.74 -18.60
C ASP A 225 6.87 -14.97 -19.64
N GLN A 226 6.81 -15.45 -20.88
CA GLN A 226 5.94 -14.88 -21.91
C GLN A 226 4.45 -15.01 -21.57
N ILE A 227 4.02 -16.15 -21.02
CA ILE A 227 2.65 -16.36 -20.55
C ILE A 227 2.30 -15.35 -19.43
N LYS A 228 3.21 -15.11 -18.48
CA LYS A 228 3.05 -14.11 -17.41
C LYS A 228 2.93 -12.70 -17.97
N GLU A 229 3.75 -12.34 -18.96
CA GLU A 229 3.66 -11.04 -19.63
C GLU A 229 2.32 -10.86 -20.37
N MET A 230 1.86 -11.91 -21.06
CA MET A 230 0.56 -11.90 -21.73
C MET A 230 -0.60 -11.75 -20.74
N GLU A 231 -0.53 -12.40 -19.57
CA GLU A 231 -1.54 -12.26 -18.51
C GLU A 231 -1.54 -10.84 -17.93
N LYS A 232 -0.35 -10.28 -17.67
CA LYS A 232 -0.18 -8.90 -17.19
C LYS A 232 -0.69 -7.86 -18.19
N ALA A 233 -0.51 -8.11 -19.48
CA ALA A 233 -1.03 -7.27 -20.56
C ALA A 233 -2.54 -7.44 -20.80
N GLY A 234 -3.20 -8.39 -20.12
CA GLY A 234 -4.61 -8.69 -20.32
C GLY A 234 -4.92 -9.38 -21.66
N LYS A 235 -3.89 -9.90 -22.34
CA LYS A 235 -4.05 -10.68 -23.59
C LYS A 235 -4.61 -12.07 -23.33
N VAL A 236 -4.31 -12.64 -22.17
CA VAL A 236 -4.82 -13.94 -21.72
C VAL A 236 -5.36 -13.86 -20.30
N PHE A 237 -6.39 -14.65 -20.05
CA PHE A 237 -6.96 -14.85 -18.73
C PHE A 237 -6.78 -16.33 -18.38
N LEU A 238 -5.84 -16.63 -17.48
CA LEU A 238 -5.42 -18.01 -17.18
C LEU A 238 -6.24 -18.60 -16.03
N ARG A 239 -6.54 -17.79 -15.03
CA ARG A 239 -7.27 -18.15 -13.82
C ARG A 239 -7.97 -16.93 -13.24
N GLU A 240 -9.02 -17.15 -12.46
CA GLU A 240 -9.55 -16.09 -11.61
C GLU A 240 -8.45 -15.68 -10.63
N LYS A 241 -8.06 -14.41 -10.64
CA LYS A 241 -7.16 -13.88 -9.60
C LYS A 241 -7.87 -14.12 -8.28
N PRO A 242 -7.27 -14.84 -7.31
CA PRO A 242 -7.95 -15.09 -6.06
C PRO A 242 -8.30 -13.74 -5.43
N GLN A 243 -9.59 -13.54 -5.17
CA GLN A 243 -10.05 -12.35 -4.48
C GLN A 243 -9.43 -12.34 -3.09
N ASN A 244 -8.41 -11.50 -2.91
CA ASN A 244 -7.85 -11.06 -1.64
C ASN A 244 -7.88 -12.13 -0.51
N THR A 245 -7.33 -13.32 -0.78
CA THR A 245 -7.16 -14.37 0.22
C THR A 245 -5.93 -14.05 1.07
N MET A 246 -6.05 -12.98 1.85
CA MET A 246 -5.11 -12.68 2.92
C MET A 246 -5.08 -13.87 3.88
N ILE A 247 -3.88 -14.36 4.15
CA ILE A 247 -3.66 -15.47 5.06
C ILE A 247 -3.58 -14.89 6.46
N GLU A 248 -4.50 -15.31 7.30
CA GLU A 248 -4.44 -15.01 8.73
C GLU A 248 -3.27 -15.79 9.34
N SER A 249 -2.22 -15.08 9.73
CA SER A 249 -1.38 -15.53 10.84
C SER A 249 -2.09 -15.09 12.13
N ASN A 250 -2.35 -16.05 13.02
CA ASN A 250 -2.89 -15.79 14.37
C ASN A 250 -1.83 -15.31 15.36
N ASP A 251 -0.64 -14.96 14.88
CA ASP A 251 0.39 -14.35 15.70
C ASP A 251 0.16 -12.85 15.72
N ASP A 252 -0.85 -12.43 16.50
CA ASP A 252 -0.77 -11.12 17.14
C ASP A 252 0.59 -11.10 17.82
N ILE A 253 1.52 -10.26 17.34
CA ILE A 253 2.80 -10.07 18.01
C ILE A 253 2.45 -9.67 19.44
N SER A 254 2.68 -10.63 20.34
CA SER A 254 2.16 -10.62 21.70
C SER A 254 2.41 -9.27 22.35
N GLU A 255 1.34 -8.71 22.89
CA GLU A 255 1.25 -7.44 23.59
C GLU A 255 2.23 -7.39 24.78
N SER A 256 3.50 -7.10 24.49
CA SER A 256 4.58 -7.09 25.48
C SER A 256 5.62 -6.03 25.12
N ALA A 257 5.19 -4.77 25.03
CA ALA A 257 6.04 -3.61 25.28
C ALA A 257 5.17 -2.37 25.52
N ALA A 258 4.71 -2.22 26.75
CA ALA A 258 4.11 -0.99 27.24
C ALA A 258 5.10 0.19 27.13
N VAL A 259 4.69 1.28 26.49
CA VAL A 259 5.01 2.63 26.99
C VAL A 259 3.74 3.47 26.95
N LYS A 260 3.27 3.78 28.16
CA LYS A 260 2.21 4.74 28.53
C LYS A 260 2.09 5.90 27.54
N ALA A 261 0.84 6.34 27.33
CA ALA A 261 0.31 7.47 26.56
C ALA A 261 0.97 8.85 26.76
N ARG A 262 2.30 8.91 26.72
CA ARG A 262 3.16 10.09 26.76
C ARG A 262 4.19 10.06 25.62
N GLY A 263 4.40 8.90 24.98
CA GLY A 263 5.22 8.77 23.76
C GLY A 263 4.54 9.30 22.49
N SER A 264 3.20 9.41 22.45
CA SER A 264 2.50 9.83 21.23
C SER A 264 2.71 11.30 20.90
N VAL A 265 2.67 12.22 21.87
CA VAL A 265 2.79 13.66 21.61
C VAL A 265 4.20 14.01 21.12
N ASP A 266 5.23 13.41 21.71
CA ASP A 266 6.61 13.60 21.28
C ASP A 266 6.82 13.10 19.84
N GLU A 267 6.24 11.95 19.47
CA GLU A 267 6.27 11.43 18.10
C GLU A 267 5.54 12.34 17.10
N TYR A 268 4.35 12.83 17.45
CA TYR A 268 3.61 13.79 16.61
C TYR A 268 4.34 15.12 16.47
N PHE A 269 5.01 15.56 17.52
CA PHE A 269 5.84 16.76 17.47
C PHE A 269 7.03 16.54 16.51
N GLN A 270 7.72 15.40 16.57
CA GLN A 270 8.79 15.09 15.61
C GLN A 270 8.27 14.99 14.17
N ALA A 271 7.10 14.39 13.93
CA ALA A 271 6.49 14.33 12.60
C ALA A 271 6.13 15.71 12.06
N GLY A 272 5.52 16.56 12.89
CA GLY A 272 5.20 17.95 12.53
C GLY A 272 6.45 18.78 12.20
N VAL A 273 7.52 18.61 12.99
CA VAL A 273 8.82 19.24 12.72
C VAL A 273 9.44 18.72 11.43
N SER A 274 9.41 17.41 11.17
CA SER A 274 9.93 16.81 9.94
C SER A 274 9.19 17.30 8.68
N CYS A 275 7.87 17.37 8.73
CA CYS A 275 7.05 17.96 7.65
C CYS A 275 7.39 19.44 7.45
N TYR A 276 7.60 20.20 8.54
CA TYR A 276 8.00 21.60 8.48
C TYR A 276 9.37 21.78 7.81
N GLU A 277 10.35 20.96 8.18
CA GLU A 277 11.69 20.97 7.60
C GLU A 277 11.66 20.62 6.10
N SER A 278 10.77 19.70 5.73
CA SER A 278 10.50 19.27 4.35
C SER A 278 9.65 20.27 3.54
N GLN A 279 9.36 21.47 4.08
CA GLN A 279 8.51 22.51 3.47
C GLN A 279 7.06 22.10 3.18
N LYS A 280 6.60 21.00 3.76
CA LYS A 280 5.22 20.53 3.70
C LYS A 280 4.42 21.21 4.80
N TYR A 281 4.25 22.53 4.69
CA TYR A 281 3.72 23.35 5.77
C TYR A 281 2.27 22.99 6.13
N ASP A 282 1.45 22.58 5.15
CA ASP A 282 0.08 22.12 5.40
C ASP A 282 0.03 20.85 6.27
N GLU A 283 0.89 19.86 5.98
CA GLU A 283 1.02 18.65 6.79
C GLU A 283 1.60 18.94 8.18
N ALA A 284 2.57 19.87 8.24
CA ALA A 284 3.18 20.28 9.50
C ALA A 284 2.17 20.89 10.47
N VAL A 285 1.30 21.78 9.98
CA VAL A 285 0.22 22.40 10.78
C VAL A 285 -0.67 21.32 11.40
N GLN A 286 -1.06 20.30 10.65
CA GLN A 286 -1.97 19.24 11.14
C GLN A 286 -1.39 18.50 12.35
N TYR A 287 -0.13 18.09 12.27
CA TYR A 287 0.53 17.38 13.38
C TYR A 287 0.75 18.29 14.59
N LEU A 288 1.10 19.56 14.35
CA LEU A 288 1.41 20.50 15.42
C LEU A 288 0.14 21.05 16.11
N GLU A 289 -0.98 21.23 15.41
CA GLU A 289 -2.28 21.62 16.00
C GLU A 289 -2.76 20.53 16.97
N TYR A 290 -2.61 19.26 16.59
CA TYR A 290 -2.88 18.14 17.50
C TYR A 290 -1.97 18.21 18.73
N CYS A 291 -0.66 18.41 18.55
CA CYS A 291 0.26 18.57 19.67
C CYS A 291 -0.19 19.70 20.62
N SER A 292 -0.69 20.81 20.06
CA SER A 292 -1.18 21.95 20.84
C SER A 292 -2.50 21.68 21.58
N SER A 293 -3.34 20.77 21.05
CA SER A 293 -4.58 20.34 21.71
C SER A 293 -4.36 19.39 22.88
N VAL A 294 -3.24 18.63 22.85
CA VAL A 294 -2.92 17.62 23.87
C VAL A 294 -1.95 18.16 24.92
N ASP A 295 -0.94 18.92 24.50
CA ASP A 295 0.02 19.60 25.38
C ASP A 295 0.05 21.10 25.08
N THR A 296 -0.78 21.83 25.82
CA THR A 296 -0.89 23.29 25.72
C THR A 296 0.28 24.04 26.36
N ALA A 297 1.20 23.35 27.04
CA ALA A 297 2.33 23.96 27.74
C ALA A 297 3.64 23.92 26.93
N ASN A 298 3.65 23.29 25.75
CA ASN A 298 4.85 23.15 24.93
C ASN A 298 5.06 24.35 24.00
N ALA A 299 5.91 25.29 24.42
CA ALA A 299 6.26 26.50 23.65
C ALA A 299 6.80 26.21 22.24
N LEU A 300 7.48 25.06 22.02
CA LEU A 300 8.04 24.71 20.73
C LEU A 300 6.96 24.39 19.70
N VAL A 301 5.87 23.72 20.11
CA VAL A 301 4.73 23.43 19.23
C VAL A 301 4.19 24.71 18.62
N TYR A 302 3.95 25.73 19.46
CA TYR A 302 3.48 27.04 19.03
C TYR A 302 4.51 27.81 18.18
N GLN A 303 5.80 27.61 18.42
CA GLN A 303 6.86 28.17 17.57
C GLN A 303 6.84 27.57 16.15
N TYR A 304 6.71 26.25 16.02
CA TYR A 304 6.62 25.60 14.72
C TYR A 304 5.28 25.90 14.01
N LEU A 305 4.17 25.99 14.75
CA LEU A 305 2.87 26.45 14.22
C LEU A 305 2.96 27.87 13.66
N GLY A 306 3.53 28.81 14.42
CA GLY A 306 3.70 30.19 13.97
C GLY A 306 4.51 30.28 12.69
N GLY A 307 5.58 29.48 12.59
CA GLY A 307 6.39 29.41 11.38
C GLY A 307 5.65 28.79 10.21
N ALA A 308 4.80 27.79 10.46
CA ALA A 308 4.08 27.07 9.41
C ALA A 308 2.94 27.93 8.86
N TYR A 309 2.17 28.58 9.75
CA TYR A 309 1.16 29.56 9.37
C TYR A 309 1.76 30.73 8.59
N TYR A 310 2.93 31.25 9.01
CA TYR A 310 3.59 32.33 8.30
C TYR A 310 4.01 31.91 6.88
N ALA A 311 4.55 30.70 6.72
CA ALA A 311 4.91 30.15 5.42
C ALA A 311 3.69 29.94 4.51
N LEU A 312 2.52 29.65 5.09
CA LEU A 312 1.23 29.53 4.41
C LEU A 312 0.53 30.87 4.16
N GLY A 313 1.11 32.00 4.59
CA GLY A 313 0.49 33.32 4.46
C GLY A 313 -0.64 33.61 5.44
N ARG A 314 -0.83 32.76 6.46
CA ARG A 314 -1.79 32.93 7.56
C ARG A 314 -1.18 33.79 8.66
N GLU A 315 -1.07 35.08 8.40
CA GLU A 315 -0.32 36.02 9.24
C GLU A 315 -0.94 36.25 10.63
N GLU A 316 -2.27 36.32 10.72
CA GLU A 316 -3.01 36.46 11.98
C GLU A 316 -2.78 35.25 12.90
N ASP A 317 -2.88 34.04 12.35
CA ASP A 317 -2.65 32.79 13.08
C ASP A 317 -1.18 32.62 13.49
N ALA A 318 -0.25 33.08 12.62
CA ALA A 318 1.17 33.09 12.92
C ALA A 318 1.50 33.98 14.13
N ILE A 319 0.93 35.19 14.16
CA ILE A 319 1.08 36.11 15.30
C ILE A 319 0.51 35.48 16.56
N ALA A 320 -0.72 34.94 16.51
CA ALA A 320 -1.35 34.33 17.66
C ALA A 320 -0.52 33.17 18.22
N ALA A 321 -0.05 32.27 17.35
CA ALA A 321 0.81 31.15 17.76
C ALA A 321 2.14 31.64 18.37
N TYR A 322 2.79 32.65 17.78
CA TYR A 322 4.02 33.21 18.32
C TYR A 322 3.84 33.97 19.66
N GLU A 323 2.72 34.67 19.83
CA GLU A 323 2.39 35.31 21.11
C GLU A 323 2.11 34.26 22.19
N HIS A 324 1.43 33.16 21.84
CA HIS A 324 1.27 32.02 22.75
C HIS A 324 2.61 31.37 23.11
N ALA A 325 3.51 31.17 22.13
CA ALA A 325 4.85 30.66 22.38
C ALA A 325 5.63 31.56 23.36
N LEU A 326 5.53 32.89 23.24
CA LEU A 326 6.17 33.84 24.17
C LEU A 326 5.52 33.90 25.55
N LYS A 327 4.22 33.61 25.68
CA LYS A 327 3.60 33.46 27.00
C LYS A 327 4.20 32.28 27.76
N LEU A 328 4.51 31.19 27.06
CA LEU A 328 5.07 29.96 27.62
C LEU A 328 6.59 30.03 27.81
N ASP A 329 7.33 30.62 26.87
CA ASP A 329 8.75 30.93 26.98
C ASP A 329 9.03 32.42 26.69
N PRO A 330 8.92 33.28 27.72
CA PRO A 330 9.16 34.71 27.57
C PRO A 330 10.59 35.06 27.15
N LYS A 331 11.57 34.15 27.31
CA LYS A 331 12.99 34.44 27.03
C LYS A 331 13.37 34.20 25.58
N ASN A 332 12.48 33.70 24.74
CA ASN A 332 12.73 33.45 23.33
C ASN A 332 12.90 34.77 22.55
N LYS A 333 14.17 35.19 22.40
CA LYS A 333 14.54 36.45 21.72
C LYS A 333 14.22 36.42 20.22
N GLU A 334 14.21 35.25 19.59
CA GLU A 334 13.97 35.12 18.15
C GLU A 334 12.52 35.45 17.81
N ILE A 335 11.55 34.83 18.51
CA ILE A 335 10.12 35.10 18.32
C ILE A 335 9.79 36.55 18.70
N ARG A 336 10.39 37.08 19.78
CA ARG A 336 10.19 38.47 20.20
C ARG A 336 10.68 39.46 19.13
N ASN A 337 11.87 39.23 18.57
CA ASN A 337 12.41 40.08 17.52
C ASN A 337 11.57 39.99 16.24
N TRP A 338 11.10 38.78 15.90
CA TRP A 338 10.21 38.58 14.75
C TRP A 338 8.92 39.37 14.92
N LEU A 339 8.21 39.24 16.05
CA LEU A 339 6.97 39.98 16.31
C LEU A 339 7.21 41.50 16.33
N ALA A 340 8.33 41.96 16.88
CA ALA A 340 8.66 43.39 16.92
C ALA A 340 9.00 43.96 15.52
N GLN A 341 9.64 43.18 14.65
CA GLN A 341 9.88 43.56 13.26
C GLN A 341 8.60 43.54 12.44
N TYR A 342 7.77 42.51 12.63
CA TYR A 342 6.51 42.34 11.93
C TYR A 342 5.53 43.47 12.26
N LYS A 343 5.37 43.81 13.55
CA LYS A 343 4.53 44.93 14.02
C LYS A 343 5.01 46.32 13.58
N LYS A 344 6.25 46.45 13.08
CA LYS A 344 6.78 47.69 12.49
C LYS A 344 6.54 47.79 10.98
N GLN A 345 6.18 46.68 10.33
CA GLN A 345 5.91 46.58 8.90
C GLN A 345 4.41 46.63 8.56
N LEU A 346 3.56 46.37 9.56
CA LEU A 346 2.15 46.76 9.58
C LEU A 346 2.02 48.26 9.82
#